data_AF-A0A6I2FQU5-F1
#
_entry.id   AF-A0A6I2FQU5-F1
#
_cell.length_a   1.000
_cell.length_b   1.000
_cell.length_c   1.000
_cell.angle_alpha   90.00
_cell.angle_beta   90.00
_cell.angle_gamma   90.00
#
_symmetry.space_group_name_H-M   'P 1'
#
loop_
_entity.id
_entity.type
_entity.pdbx_description
1 polymer ?
#
loop_
_entity_poly.entity_id
_entity_poly.type
_entity_poly.pdbx_seq_one_letter_code
_entity_poly.pdbx_strand_id
1 'polypeptide(L)'
;MELVPVGRFDWERWIKRLPLTPKDKFMALMLATYADEDGSRVFPGTKELMAVMCLSSPTVKRQLSTLRELGLIELVSRANRYQGLADEYRLTVPANVTETPGLLAPDEGHKDRARP
;
A
#
# COMPACT_ATOMS: atom_id res chain seq x y z
N MET A 1 4.38 13.51 9.59
CA MET A 1 5.28 12.60 8.87
C MET A 1 5.35 13.10 7.45
N GLU A 2 6.55 13.31 6.90
CA GLU A 2 6.72 13.66 5.50
C GLU A 2 6.55 12.39 4.66
N LEU A 3 5.72 12.45 3.63
CA LEU A 3 5.40 11.34 2.74
C LEU A 3 6.03 11.59 1.37
N VAL A 4 6.69 10.57 0.83
CA VAL A 4 7.32 10.62 -0.49
C VAL A 4 6.50 9.74 -1.43
N PRO A 5 6.00 10.27 -2.55
CA PRO A 5 5.39 9.45 -3.61
C PRO A 5 6.38 8.46 -4.21
N VAL A 6 5.94 7.24 -4.46
CA VAL A 6 6.79 6.17 -5.00
C VAL A 6 6.09 5.46 -6.15
N GLY A 7 6.84 5.14 -7.21
CA GLY A 7 6.36 4.29 -8.29
C GLY A 7 5.93 2.92 -7.78
N ARG A 8 4.97 2.30 -8.46
CA ARG A 8 4.33 1.05 -8.02
C ARG A 8 5.34 -0.05 -7.68
N PHE A 9 6.30 -0.31 -8.56
CA PHE A 9 7.25 -1.41 -8.38
C PHE A 9 8.21 -1.19 -7.21
N ASP A 10 8.66 0.05 -6.99
CA ASP A 10 9.50 0.39 -5.85
C ASP A 10 8.71 0.33 -4.55
N TRP A 11 7.44 0.74 -4.59
CA TRP A 11 6.53 0.63 -3.46
C TRP A 11 6.26 -0.83 -3.07
N GLU A 12 6.00 -1.72 -4.03
CA GLU A 12 5.87 -3.16 -3.79
C GLU A 12 7.12 -3.75 -3.11
N ARG A 13 8.33 -3.31 -3.52
CA ARG A 13 9.59 -3.72 -2.86
C ARG A 13 9.64 -3.26 -1.41
N TRP A 14 9.20 -2.04 -1.10
CA TRP A 14 9.09 -1.57 0.28
C TRP A 14 8.12 -2.42 1.10
N ILE A 15 6.91 -2.69 0.59
CA ILE A 15 5.90 -3.50 1.29
C ILE A 15 6.40 -4.90 1.61
N LYS A 16 7.15 -5.54 0.70
CA LYS A 16 7.77 -6.85 0.98
C LYS A 16 8.76 -6.79 2.14
N ARG A 17 9.53 -5.70 2.25
CA ARG A 17 10.60 -5.54 3.25
C ARG A 17 10.11 -5.02 4.61
N LEU A 18 9.04 -4.25 4.64
CA LEU A 18 8.50 -3.68 5.88
C LEU A 18 7.93 -4.78 6.79
N PRO A 19 8.08 -4.66 8.13
CA PRO A 19 7.61 -5.63 9.11
C PRO A 19 6.09 -5.49 9.38
N LEU A 20 5.30 -5.57 8.32
CA LEU A 20 3.84 -5.48 8.37
C LEU A 20 3.20 -6.83 8.70
N THR A 21 2.01 -6.80 9.29
CA THR A 21 1.23 -8.02 9.48
C THR A 21 0.83 -8.61 8.11
N PRO A 22 0.61 -9.94 7.99
CA PRO A 22 0.25 -10.56 6.72
C PRO A 22 -0.99 -9.95 6.06
N LYS A 23 -1.99 -9.59 6.86
CA LYS A 23 -3.23 -8.95 6.38
C LYS A 23 -2.95 -7.58 5.78
N ASP A 24 -2.04 -6.80 6.35
CA ASP A 24 -1.74 -5.44 5.89
C ASP A 24 -0.85 -5.49 4.64
N LYS A 25 0.10 -6.45 4.55
CA LYS A 25 0.81 -6.74 3.29
C LYS A 25 -0.16 -7.14 2.18
N PHE A 26 -1.15 -7.99 2.47
CA PHE A 26 -2.13 -8.42 1.48
C PHE A 26 -2.97 -7.24 0.96
N MET A 27 -3.49 -6.38 1.86
CA MET A 27 -4.20 -5.16 1.45
C MET A 27 -3.30 -4.23 0.62
N ALA A 28 -2.07 -3.99 1.08
CA ALA A 28 -1.13 -3.13 0.41
C ALA A 28 -0.83 -3.60 -1.02
N LEU A 29 -0.44 -4.87 -1.19
CA LEU A 29 -0.14 -5.44 -2.50
C LEU A 29 -1.39 -5.52 -3.40
N MET A 30 -2.59 -5.71 -2.82
CA MET A 30 -3.83 -5.65 -3.59
C MET A 30 -4.08 -4.24 -4.14
N LEU A 31 -3.89 -3.20 -3.32
CA LEU A 31 -4.02 -1.80 -3.77
C LEU A 31 -3.03 -1.45 -4.89
N ALA A 32 -1.80 -1.95 -4.81
CA ALA A 32 -0.81 -1.73 -5.86
C ALA A 32 -1.28 -2.23 -7.23
N THR A 33 -2.17 -3.23 -7.29
CA THR A 33 -2.69 -3.74 -8.57
C THR A 33 -3.58 -2.73 -9.31
N TYR A 34 -4.15 -1.75 -8.59
CA TYR A 34 -4.94 -0.65 -9.15
C TYR A 34 -4.12 0.59 -9.47
N ALA A 35 -2.84 0.62 -9.07
CA ALA A 35 -1.99 1.79 -9.27
C ALA A 35 -1.45 1.86 -10.71
N ASP A 36 -1.34 3.09 -11.22
CA ASP A 36 -0.49 3.39 -12.37
C ASP A 36 0.99 3.15 -12.01
N GLU A 37 1.85 3.10 -13.03
CA GLU A 37 3.29 2.83 -12.85
C GLU A 37 3.96 3.84 -11.89
N ASP A 38 3.53 5.10 -11.91
CA ASP A 38 4.02 6.18 -11.04
C ASP A 38 3.43 6.15 -9.62
N GLY A 39 2.65 5.12 -9.30
CA GLY A 39 2.00 4.92 -7.99
C GLY A 39 0.75 5.79 -7.77
N SER A 40 0.27 6.50 -8.78
CA SER A 40 -0.96 7.29 -8.70
C SER A 40 -2.22 6.47 -9.03
N ARG A 41 -3.38 7.14 -9.04
CA ARG A 41 -4.66 6.59 -9.53
C ARG A 41 -5.13 5.32 -8.82
N VAL A 42 -4.88 5.23 -7.52
CA VAL A 42 -5.37 4.10 -6.72
C VAL A 42 -6.77 4.42 -6.20
N PHE A 43 -7.82 4.04 -6.92
CA PHE A 43 -9.21 4.34 -6.54
C PHE A 43 -10.16 3.13 -6.44
N PRO A 44 -9.74 1.97 -5.90
CA PRO A 44 -10.67 0.86 -5.74
C PRO A 44 -11.74 1.20 -4.70
N GLY A 45 -13.00 0.98 -5.07
CA GLY A 45 -14.13 1.22 -4.16
C GLY A 45 -14.14 0.23 -3.00
N THR A 46 -14.68 0.61 -1.84
CA THR A 46 -14.78 -0.34 -0.70
C THR A 46 -15.53 -1.62 -1.07
N LYS A 47 -16.59 -1.54 -1.88
CA LYS A 47 -17.35 -2.71 -2.34
C LYS A 47 -16.53 -3.64 -3.24
N GLU A 48 -15.70 -3.07 -4.09
CA GLU A 48 -14.80 -3.80 -4.98
C GLU A 48 -13.73 -4.52 -4.16
N LEU A 49 -13.06 -3.83 -3.22
CA LEU A 49 -12.10 -4.45 -2.31
C LEU A 49 -12.72 -5.57 -1.48
N MET A 50 -13.95 -5.39 -0.99
CA MET A 50 -14.67 -6.46 -0.28
C MET A 50 -14.85 -7.70 -1.16
N ALA A 51 -15.22 -7.52 -2.42
CA ALA A 51 -15.46 -8.61 -3.35
C ALA A 51 -14.17 -9.35 -3.74
N VAL A 52 -13.12 -8.61 -4.13
CA VAL A 52 -11.86 -9.21 -4.63
C VAL A 52 -11.00 -9.81 -3.52
N MET A 53 -11.09 -9.27 -2.31
CA MET A 53 -10.33 -9.77 -1.16
C MET A 53 -11.13 -10.72 -0.27
N CYS A 54 -12.42 -10.90 -0.53
CA CYS A 54 -13.35 -11.67 0.32
C CYS A 54 -13.37 -11.17 1.77
N LEU A 55 -13.37 -9.85 1.97
CA LEU A 55 -13.32 -9.21 3.29
C LEU A 55 -14.61 -8.44 3.61
N SER A 56 -14.88 -8.28 4.91
CA SER A 56 -15.98 -7.44 5.38
C SER A 56 -15.65 -5.95 5.26
N SER A 57 -16.67 -5.10 5.11
CA SER A 57 -16.51 -3.64 5.05
C SER A 57 -15.72 -3.05 6.23
N PRO A 58 -15.97 -3.45 7.50
CA PRO A 58 -15.17 -2.96 8.63
C PRO A 58 -13.69 -3.32 8.52
N THR A 59 -13.38 -4.50 8.00
CA THR A 59 -11.99 -4.93 7.82
C THR A 59 -11.29 -4.12 6.73
N VAL A 60 -11.93 -3.92 5.57
CA VAL A 60 -11.38 -3.09 4.50
C VAL A 60 -11.11 -1.67 5.01
N LYS A 61 -12.08 -1.03 5.66
CA LYS A 61 -11.93 0.33 6.19
C LYS A 61 -10.81 0.43 7.23
N ARG A 62 -10.73 -0.54 8.15
CA ARG A 62 -9.67 -0.57 9.16
C ARG A 62 -8.30 -0.69 8.51
N GLN A 63 -8.12 -1.58 7.55
CA GLN A 63 -6.82 -1.76 6.90
C GLN A 63 -6.42 -0.56 6.04
N LEU A 64 -7.36 0.06 5.33
CA LEU A 64 -7.10 1.34 4.65
C LEU A 64 -6.67 2.43 5.65
N SER A 65 -7.31 2.52 6.81
CA SER A 65 -6.90 3.44 7.90
C SER A 65 -5.47 3.12 8.36
N THR A 66 -5.17 1.86 8.63
CA THR A 66 -3.83 1.41 9.04
C THR A 66 -2.76 1.78 8.00
N LEU A 67 -3.00 1.54 6.71
CA LEU A 67 -2.02 1.90 5.67
C LEU A 67 -1.81 3.42 5.56
N ARG A 68 -2.86 4.23 5.79
CA ARG A 68 -2.73 5.70 5.85
C ARG A 68 -1.96 6.16 7.08
N GLU A 69 -2.26 5.60 8.24
CA GLU A 69 -1.59 5.91 9.51
C GLU A 69 -0.10 5.57 9.45
N LEU A 70 0.25 4.49 8.74
CA LEU A 70 1.64 4.11 8.45
C LEU A 70 2.32 4.95 7.35
N GLY A 71 1.59 5.84 6.68
CA GLY A 71 2.13 6.66 5.59
C GLY A 71 2.47 5.86 4.32
N LEU A 72 1.80 4.72 4.11
CA LEU A 72 2.02 3.85 2.94
C LEU A 72 1.08 4.20 1.79
N ILE A 73 -0.04 4.86 2.09
CA ILE A 73 -0.92 5.47 1.11
C ILE A 73 -1.35 6.85 1.59
N GLU A 74 -1.50 7.78 0.65
CA GLU A 74 -2.03 9.12 0.90
C GLU A 74 -3.37 9.27 0.19
N LEU A 75 -4.35 9.89 0.85
CA LEU A 75 -5.64 10.21 0.25
C LEU A 75 -5.49 11.50 -0.59
N VAL A 76 -5.59 11.38 -1.91
CA VAL A 76 -5.49 12.49 -2.86
C VAL A 76 -6.84 13.21 -3.01
N SER A 77 -7.92 12.43 -3.14
CA SER A 77 -9.28 12.96 -3.30
C SER A 77 -10.28 12.13 -2.53
N ARG A 78 -11.27 12.79 -1.91
CA ARG A 78 -12.36 12.12 -1.20
C ARG A 78 -13.47 11.71 -2.16
N ALA A 79 -14.02 10.53 -1.93
CA ALA A 79 -15.21 10.03 -2.57
C ALA A 79 -16.35 11.06 -2.54
N ASN A 80 -16.92 11.34 -3.71
CA ASN A 80 -18.23 11.99 -3.82
C ASN A 80 -19.31 10.92 -3.98
N ARG A 81 -20.00 10.61 -2.88
CA ARG A 81 -21.05 9.59 -2.84
C ARG A 81 -22.21 9.88 -3.79
N TYR A 82 -22.53 11.16 -4.01
CA TYR A 82 -23.61 11.57 -4.91
C TYR A 82 -23.26 11.35 -6.38
N GLN A 83 -21.97 11.29 -6.70
CA GLN A 83 -21.46 11.03 -8.05
C GLN A 83 -20.92 9.61 -8.23
N GLY A 84 -21.03 8.75 -7.22
CA GLY A 84 -20.53 7.37 -7.26
C GLY A 84 -19.00 7.24 -7.30
N LEU A 85 -18.26 8.30 -6.96
CA LEU A 85 -16.80 8.30 -7.00
C LEU A 85 -16.22 7.61 -5.75
N ALA A 86 -15.18 6.80 -5.95
CA ALA A 86 -14.39 6.23 -4.87
C ALA A 86 -13.37 7.24 -4.32
N ASP A 87 -12.79 6.94 -3.16
CA ASP A 87 -11.62 7.68 -2.67
C ASP A 87 -10.45 7.42 -3.63
N GLU A 88 -9.69 8.45 -3.95
CA GLU A 88 -8.46 8.32 -4.73
C GLU A 88 -7.26 8.39 -3.78
N TYR A 89 -6.38 7.42 -3.92
CA TYR A 89 -5.14 7.28 -3.17
C TYR A 89 -3.91 7.37 -4.08
N ARG A 90 -2.78 7.67 -3.45
CA ARG A 90 -1.44 7.56 -4.02
C ARG A 90 -0.56 6.68 -3.15
N LEU A 91 0.26 5.85 -3.78
CA LEU A 91 1.28 5.05 -3.11
C LEU A 91 2.40 5.96 -2.60
N THR A 92 2.70 5.84 -1.31
CA THR A 92 3.70 6.67 -0.63
C THR A 92 4.54 5.82 0.33
N VAL A 93 5.65 6.39 0.81
CA VAL A 93 6.35 5.89 1.99
C VAL A 93 6.76 7.07 2.88
N PRO A 94 6.95 6.86 4.19
CA PRO A 94 7.59 7.87 5.04
C PRO A 94 8.99 8.21 4.51
N ALA A 95 9.39 9.49 4.54
CA ALA A 95 10.73 9.91 4.10
C ALA A 95 11.87 9.16 4.84
N ASN A 96 11.62 8.73 6.07
CA ASN A 96 12.53 7.96 6.90
C ASN A 96 12.24 6.44 6.92
N VAL A 97 11.59 5.90 5.88
CA VAL A 97 11.21 4.47 5.80
C VAL A 97 12.39 3.52 6.04
N THR A 98 13.62 3.93 5.68
CA THR A 98 14.86 3.17 5.89
C THR A 98 15.23 2.97 7.35
N GLU A 99 14.71 3.81 8.24
CA GLU A 99 14.94 3.76 9.69
C GLU A 99 13.94 2.82 10.42
N THR A 100 13.01 2.21 9.69
CA THR A 100 11.97 1.35 10.28
C THR A 100 12.61 0.15 10.99
N PRO A 101 12.39 -0.04 12.31
CA PRO A 101 12.91 -1.20 13.03
C PRO A 101 12.40 -2.51 12.42
N GLY A 102 13.28 -3.46 12.16
CA GLY A 102 12.91 -4.75 11.57
C GLY A 102 12.68 -4.73 10.06
N LEU A 103 13.04 -3.63 9.37
CA LEU A 103 13.08 -3.58 7.91
C LEU A 103 14.05 -4.62 7.36
N LEU A 104 13.58 -5.45 6.42
CA LEU A 104 14.43 -6.42 5.75
C LEU A 104 15.45 -5.73 4.82
N ALA A 105 16.61 -6.36 4.67
CA ALA A 105 17.61 -5.96 3.68
C ALA A 105 17.02 -6.02 2.25
N PRO A 106 17.58 -5.29 1.27
CA PRO A 106 17.08 -5.27 -0.10
C PRO A 106 16.98 -6.66 -0.78
N ASP A 107 17.84 -7.59 -0.38
CA ASP A 107 17.89 -8.99 -0.82
C ASP A 107 17.04 -9.94 0.04
N GLU A 108 16.19 -9.38 0.91
CA GLU A 108 15.34 -10.12 1.85
C GLU A 108 16.17 -11.02 2.80
N GLY A 109 17.47 -10.70 2.98
CA GLY A 109 18.41 -11.46 3.80
C GLY A 109 18.99 -12.71 3.12
N HIS A 110 18.75 -12.92 1.82
CA HIS A 110 19.32 -14.04 1.09
C HIS A 110 20.76 -13.74 0.63
N LYS A 111 21.75 -14.21 1.41
CA LYS A 111 23.17 -14.11 1.03
C LYS A 111 23.56 -14.94 -0.20
N ASP A 112 22.75 -15.94 -0.57
CA ASP A 112 23.13 -16.98 -1.54
C ASP A 112 22.43 -16.88 -2.91
N ARG A 113 21.69 -15.80 -3.19
CA ARG A 113 21.04 -15.59 -4.50
C ARG A 113 21.94 -14.88 -5.54
N ALA A 114 23.25 -14.98 -5.38
CA ALA A 114 24.17 -14.69 -6.48
C ALA A 114 23.95 -15.76 -7.56
N ARG A 115 23.17 -15.42 -8.60
CA ARG A 115 23.00 -16.29 -9.75
C ARG A 115 24.35 -16.39 -10.49
N PRO A 116 24.80 -17.59 -10.91
CA PRO A 116 25.94 -17.73 -11.80
C PRO A 116 25.71 -17.04 -13.15
#